data_AF-A0AAJ0LYU6-F1
#
_entry.id   AF-A0AAJ0LYU6-F1
#
_cell.length_a   1.000
_cell.length_b   1.000
_cell.length_c   1.000
_cell.angle_alpha   90.00
_cell.angle_beta   90.00
_cell.angle_gamma   90.00
#
_symmetry.space_group_name_H-M   'P 1'
#
loop_
_entity.id
_entity.type
_entity.pdbx_description
1 polymer ?
#
loop_
_entity_poly.entity_id
_entity_poly.type
_entity_poly.pdbx_seq_one_letter_code
_entity_poly.pdbx_strand_id
1 'polypeptide(L)'
;MSKAAPYQQDDKLGAELDKNAPEGQVYDPSYKTGKNEPVPVIDDEAQVEDPMKPGKADSDKQLEQDEREAIDKGNIMKDRMRHATKPKGTYAEPSDEQMGLME
;
A
#
# COMPACT_ATOMS: atom_id res chain seq x y z
N MET A 1 -15.93 -42.17 20.19
CA MET A 1 -16.00 -41.32 21.40
C MET A 1 -14.89 -40.30 21.31
N SER A 2 -15.21 -39.10 20.83
CA SER A 2 -14.25 -38.01 20.60
C SER A 2 -13.85 -37.40 21.95
N LYS A 3 -12.56 -37.46 22.29
CA LYS A 3 -12.05 -36.90 23.54
C LYS A 3 -11.88 -35.39 23.34
N ALA A 4 -12.81 -34.60 23.89
CA ALA A 4 -12.74 -33.15 23.88
C ALA A 4 -11.45 -32.68 24.56
N ALA A 5 -10.77 -31.70 23.96
CA ALA A 5 -9.60 -31.06 24.54
C ALA A 5 -9.98 -30.34 25.85
N PRO A 6 -9.11 -30.35 26.88
CA PRO A 6 -9.36 -29.58 28.09
C PRO A 6 -9.30 -28.09 27.74
N TYR A 7 -10.32 -27.35 28.19
CA TYR A 7 -10.33 -25.89 28.20
C TYR A 7 -9.07 -25.38 28.92
N GLN A 8 -8.18 -24.69 28.22
CA GLN A 8 -7.16 -23.89 28.89
C GLN A 8 -7.85 -22.71 29.55
N GLN A 9 -7.78 -22.65 30.88
CA GLN A 9 -8.10 -21.43 31.60
C GLN A 9 -6.84 -20.59 31.59
N ASP A 10 -6.91 -19.38 31.05
CA ASP A 10 -5.79 -18.45 31.08
C ASP A 10 -5.51 -18.06 32.53
N ASP A 11 -4.30 -18.38 33.01
CA ASP A 11 -3.87 -18.00 34.35
C ASP A 11 -3.79 -16.47 34.47
N LYS A 12 -4.26 -15.94 35.60
CA LYS A 12 -4.23 -14.49 35.87
C LYS A 12 -2.77 -14.00 35.88
N LEU A 13 -2.49 -12.89 35.19
CA LEU A 13 -1.16 -12.26 35.22
C LEU A 13 -0.70 -12.05 36.68
N GLY A 14 0.42 -12.68 37.05
CA GLY A 14 1.06 -12.55 38.36
C GLY A 14 0.75 -13.65 39.39
N ALA A 15 0.12 -14.76 39.00
CA ALA A 15 -0.02 -15.92 39.89
C ALA A 15 1.34 -16.59 40.19
N GLU A 16 1.52 -17.07 41.43
CA GLU A 16 2.67 -17.92 41.78
C GLU A 16 2.54 -19.25 41.04
N LEU A 17 3.37 -19.45 40.02
CA LEU A 17 3.42 -20.70 39.26
C LEU A 17 4.02 -21.81 40.15
N ASP A 18 3.46 -23.02 40.09
CA ASP A 18 4.04 -24.19 40.74
C ASP A 18 5.48 -24.38 40.23
N LYS A 19 6.43 -24.63 41.15
CA LYS A 19 7.84 -24.92 40.84
C LYS A 19 8.03 -26.14 39.92
N ASN A 20 7.01 -26.99 39.77
CA ASN A 20 6.99 -28.11 38.84
C ASN A 20 6.21 -27.83 37.55
N ALA A 21 5.66 -26.61 37.39
CA ALA A 21 5.01 -26.23 36.15
C ALA A 21 6.06 -26.17 35.03
N PRO A 22 5.76 -26.75 33.85
CA PRO A 22 6.65 -26.60 32.71
C PRO A 22 6.74 -25.12 32.34
N GLU A 23 7.97 -24.63 32.16
CA GLU A 23 8.19 -23.31 31.59
C GLU A 23 7.54 -23.28 30.19
N GLY A 24 6.63 -22.34 29.97
CA GLY A 24 5.98 -22.17 28.67
C GLY A 24 7.03 -21.88 27.59
N GLN A 25 6.87 -22.46 26.40
CA GLN A 25 7.71 -22.11 25.26
C GLN A 25 7.40 -20.67 24.86
N VAL A 26 8.34 -19.77 25.15
CA VAL A 26 8.24 -18.33 24.82
C VAL A 26 8.48 -18.10 23.32
N TYR A 27 9.13 -19.05 22.65
CA TYR A 27 9.48 -18.99 21.24
C TYR A 27 9.09 -20.29 20.53
N ASP A 28 8.17 -20.19 19.57
CA ASP A 28 7.73 -21.32 18.73
C ASP A 28 7.66 -20.90 17.26
N PRO A 29 8.65 -21.25 16.42
CA PRO A 29 8.65 -20.89 15.00
C PRO A 29 7.82 -21.86 14.12
N SER A 30 6.98 -22.72 14.69
CA SER A 30 6.21 -23.74 13.95
C SER A 30 5.24 -23.15 12.92
N TYR A 31 4.84 -21.90 13.09
CA TYR A 31 3.91 -21.18 12.22
C TYR A 31 4.58 -20.58 10.96
N LYS A 32 5.91 -20.53 10.89
CA LYS A 32 6.60 -19.94 9.74
C LYS A 32 6.43 -20.81 8.52
N THR A 33 6.30 -20.16 7.36
CA THR A 33 6.11 -20.87 6.11
C THR A 33 7.19 -20.57 5.08
N GLY A 34 7.34 -21.47 4.11
CA GLY A 34 8.41 -21.38 3.12
C GLY A 34 8.12 -20.32 2.05
N LYS A 35 9.18 -19.80 1.43
CA LYS A 35 9.11 -18.81 0.33
C LYS A 35 8.33 -19.27 -0.92
N ASN A 36 7.92 -20.54 -0.97
CA ASN A 36 7.20 -21.14 -2.09
C ASN A 36 5.66 -21.12 -1.90
N GLU A 37 5.18 -20.57 -0.78
CA GLU A 37 3.75 -20.38 -0.56
C GLU A 37 3.26 -19.05 -1.16
N PRO A 38 1.96 -18.95 -1.52
CA PRO A 38 1.39 -17.72 -2.08
C PRO A 38 1.57 -16.49 -1.19
N VAL A 39 1.55 -16.68 0.14
CA VAL A 39 1.81 -15.65 1.14
C VAL A 39 2.66 -16.28 2.25
N PRO A 40 3.99 -16.09 2.24
CA PRO A 40 4.86 -16.67 3.25
C PRO A 40 4.70 -15.96 4.59
N VAL A 41 4.58 -16.73 5.67
CA VAL A 41 4.58 -16.24 7.05
C VAL A 41 6.02 -16.26 7.56
N ILE A 42 6.51 -15.12 8.05
CA ILE A 42 7.87 -14.95 8.56
C ILE A 42 7.90 -15.10 10.09
N ASP A 43 9.09 -15.36 10.64
CA ASP A 43 9.32 -15.38 12.09
C ASP A 43 9.06 -13.99 12.72
N ASP A 44 8.67 -13.93 14.00
CA ASP A 44 8.39 -12.67 14.71
C ASP A 44 9.61 -11.75 14.82
N GLU A 45 10.80 -12.36 14.89
CA GLU A 45 12.09 -11.66 14.96
C GLU A 45 12.66 -11.33 13.58
N ALA A 46 12.00 -11.75 12.50
CA ALA A 46 12.50 -11.51 11.15
C ALA A 46 12.49 -10.00 10.85
N GLN A 47 13.62 -9.49 10.37
CA GLN A 47 13.70 -8.11 9.92
C GLN A 47 12.83 -7.92 8.68
N VAL A 48 11.82 -7.06 8.80
CA VAL A 48 10.99 -6.62 7.70
C VAL A 48 11.58 -5.33 7.14
N GLU A 49 11.68 -5.26 5.82
CA GLU A 49 12.07 -4.04 5.13
C GLU A 49 11.01 -2.96 5.39
N ASP A 50 11.40 -1.89 6.09
CA ASP A 50 10.55 -0.72 6.25
C ASP A 50 10.53 0.06 4.93
N PRO A 51 9.36 0.24 4.28
CA PRO A 51 9.28 1.09 3.10
C PRO A 51 9.67 2.55 3.39
N MET A 52 9.59 2.98 4.66
CA MET A 52 10.04 4.29 5.10
C MET A 52 11.56 4.28 5.34
N LYS A 53 12.28 5.12 4.61
CA LYS A 53 13.71 5.35 4.86
C LYS A 53 13.87 6.50 5.87
N PRO A 54 14.27 6.25 7.13
CA PRO A 54 14.45 7.31 8.11
C PRO A 54 15.46 8.33 7.57
N GLY A 55 15.07 9.62 7.55
CA GLY A 55 15.88 10.73 7.03
C GLY A 55 15.64 11.12 5.56
N LYS A 56 14.85 10.35 4.78
CA LYS A 56 14.36 10.78 3.46
C LYS A 56 12.89 11.21 3.47
N ALA A 57 12.11 10.67 4.40
CA ALA A 57 10.72 11.06 4.63
C ALA A 57 10.66 12.30 5.54
N ASP A 58 11.13 13.43 5.03
CA ASP A 58 11.12 14.71 5.73
C ASP A 58 9.99 15.59 5.17
N SER A 59 8.88 15.63 5.90
CA SER A 59 7.69 16.40 5.51
C SER A 59 7.94 17.91 5.53
N ASP A 60 8.82 18.41 6.40
CA ASP A 60 9.14 19.83 6.47
C ASP A 60 9.88 20.25 5.19
N LYS A 61 10.87 19.45 4.78
CA LYS A 61 11.59 19.67 3.52
C LYS A 61 10.68 19.58 2.29
N GLN A 62 9.71 18.67 2.31
CA GLN A 62 8.72 18.55 1.22
C GLN A 62 7.83 19.79 1.15
N LEU A 63 7.31 20.25 2.30
CA LEU A 63 6.48 21.45 2.37
C LEU A 63 7.23 22.70 1.89
N GLU A 64 8.50 22.87 2.27
CA GLU A 64 9.34 23.97 1.78
C GLU A 64 9.56 23.94 0.25
N GLN A 65 9.59 22.76 -0.38
CA GLN A 65 9.65 22.65 -1.84
C GLN A 65 8.32 23.05 -2.46
N ASP A 66 7.23 22.51 -1.93
CA ASP A 66 5.87 22.81 -2.40
C ASP A 66 5.55 24.31 -2.30
N GLU A 67 5.91 24.97 -1.20
CA GLU A 67 5.72 26.41 -1.02
C GLU A 67 6.50 27.23 -2.06
N ARG A 68 7.74 26.83 -2.36
CA ARG A 68 8.56 27.50 -3.39
C ARG A 68 7.98 27.31 -4.79
N GLU A 69 7.54 26.09 -5.12
CA GLU A 69 6.93 25.79 -6.41
C GLU A 69 5.58 26.49 -6.60
N ALA A 70 4.77 26.59 -5.54
CA ALA A 70 3.48 27.27 -5.58
C ALA A 70 3.61 28.78 -5.81
N ILE A 71 4.68 29.40 -5.29
CA ILE A 71 4.96 30.83 -5.48
C ILE A 71 5.58 31.10 -6.86
N ASP A 72 6.21 30.10 -7.50
CA ASP A 72 6.87 30.27 -8.78
C ASP A 72 5.89 30.50 -9.94
N LYS A 73 5.77 31.77 -10.34
CA LYS A 73 4.97 32.20 -11.49
C LYS A 73 5.52 31.70 -12.83
N GLY A 74 6.75 31.19 -12.87
CA GLY A 74 7.36 30.56 -14.04
C GLY A 74 6.73 29.21 -14.39
N ASN A 75 6.22 28.47 -13.39
CA ASN A 75 5.49 27.21 -13.55
C ASN A 75 4.05 27.41 -14.07
N ILE A 76 3.57 28.65 -14.06
CA ILE A 76 2.26 28.99 -14.62
C ILE A 76 2.38 29.08 -16.14
N MET A 77 1.68 28.17 -16.85
CA MET A 77 1.54 28.26 -18.29
C MET A 77 0.92 29.61 -18.67
N LYS A 78 1.62 30.38 -19.52
CA LYS A 78 1.22 31.74 -19.94
C LYS A 78 0.13 31.73 -21.01
N ASP A 79 -0.06 30.59 -21.68
CA ASP A 79 -1.03 30.42 -22.76
C ASP A 79 -2.29 29.68 -22.32
N ARG A 80 -3.39 29.95 -23.03
CA ARG A 80 -4.64 29.20 -22.85
C ARG A 80 -4.44 27.77 -23.37
N MET A 81 -4.60 26.78 -22.49
CA MET A 81 -4.77 25.36 -22.89
C MET A 81 -5.97 25.14 -23.84
N ARG A 82 -6.86 26.14 -23.98
CA ARG A 82 -8.09 26.11 -24.79
C ARG A 82 -7.89 26.40 -26.29
N HIS A 83 -6.66 26.40 -26.79
CA HIS A 83 -6.35 26.34 -28.22
C HIS A 83 -5.79 24.98 -28.67
N ALA A 84 -5.78 23.98 -27.78
CA ALA A 84 -5.62 22.58 -28.17
C ALA A 84 -6.87 22.02 -28.88
N THR A 85 -7.98 22.75 -28.89
CA THR A 85 -9.14 22.44 -29.73
C THR A 85 -8.84 22.79 -31.17
N LYS A 86 -8.86 21.77 -32.03
CA LYS A 86 -8.73 21.86 -33.47
C LYS A 86 -9.66 22.97 -34.04
N PRO A 87 -9.30 23.65 -35.14
CA PRO A 87 -10.10 24.73 -35.72
C PRO A 87 -11.55 24.32 -35.94
N LYS A 88 -12.47 25.29 -35.87
CA LYS A 88 -13.91 25.08 -36.09
C LYS A 88 -14.12 24.31 -37.41
N GLY A 89 -14.78 23.16 -37.35
CA GLY A 89 -14.98 22.25 -38.50
C GLY A 89 -14.06 21.03 -38.54
N THR A 90 -13.18 20.83 -37.55
CA THR A 90 -12.32 19.62 -37.51
C THR A 90 -13.06 18.36 -37.05
N TYR A 91 -14.14 18.53 -36.28
CA TYR A 91 -15.10 17.48 -35.98
C TYR A 91 -16.36 17.77 -36.78
N ALA A 92 -16.31 17.49 -38.07
CA ALA A 92 -17.47 17.50 -38.95
C ALA A 92 -17.82 16.05 -39.30
N GLU A 93 -19.12 15.73 -39.27
CA GLU A 93 -19.59 14.41 -39.73
C GLU A 93 -19.29 14.28 -41.23
N PRO A 94 -18.73 13.14 -41.69
CA PRO A 94 -18.54 12.87 -43.11
C PRO A 94 -19.90 12.83 -43.81
N SER A 95 -19.97 13.32 -45.05
CA SER A 95 -21.18 13.23 -45.86
C SER A 95 -21.47 11.78 -46.28
N ASP A 96 -22.73 11.49 -46.66
CA ASP A 96 -23.13 10.15 -47.11
C ASP A 96 -22.33 9.66 -48.33
N GLU A 97 -21.94 10.56 -49.23
CA GLU A 97 -21.01 10.28 -50.34
C GLU A 97 -19.62 9.86 -49.85
N GLN A 98 -19.11 10.55 -48.82
CA GLN A 98 -17.81 10.25 -48.21
C GLN A 98 -17.86 8.95 -47.39
N MET A 99 -19.03 8.56 -46.90
CA MET A 99 -19.28 7.30 -46.20
C MET A 99 -19.65 6.14 -47.14
N GLY A 100 -19.76 6.38 -48.46
CA GLY A 100 -20.15 5.34 -49.42
C GLY A 100 -21.57 4.81 -49.19
N LEU A 101 -22.44 5.65 -48.61
CA LEU A 101 -23.84 5.32 -48.30
C LEU A 101 -24.81 5.73 -49.42
N MET A 102 -24.30 6.34 -50.49
CA MET A 102 -25.06 6.55 -51.73
C MET A 102 -24.82 5.38 -52.69
N GLU A 103 -25.92 4.76 -53.14
CA GLU A 103 -25.95 3.73 -54.21
C GLU A 103 -25.66 4.34 -55.59
#